data_AF-M5NXA0-F1
#
_entry.id   AF-M5NXA0-F1
#
_cell.length_a   1.000
_cell.length_b   1.000
_cell.length_c   1.000
_cell.angle_alpha   90.00
_cell.angle_beta   90.00
_cell.angle_gamma   90.00
#
_symmetry.space_group_name_H-M   'P 1'
#
loop_
_entity.id
_entity.type
_entity.pdbx_description
1 polymer ?
#
loop_
_entity_poly.entity_id
_entity_poly.type
_entity_poly.pdbx_seq_one_letter_code
_entity_poly.pdbx_strand_id
1 'polypeptide(L)'
;MDNLSRAQNKENEIKIENLKGKFSGFEKHSLDTEKELRVTIEQLTDLINYHIDNKSNPHNVTSEQVTIISDPSPFQDASYSGDNYPIGISTFHLSTGSVGYPSSYGECLNVKTTKYRFAQFFFHAGNRNDSRIYLRHWYPSIGWTEFITIPSSSDLDSALASMKAYIDAHANNKDNPHKVTKTQVGLSNVDNVKQASKTDFDKHNSDNTRHITVDERTKWDSGQLFKMTDDNGKPFYKGSNEITDYDTLTQTGMYLIYNEGVNSPPSSNRVFLMVISFGNTLAQVAYESYNGTQSFFRFRKSDSTTWTPWQTQETTSGAQTKADKMLSDAKAYTDTHAKNKILHITDSERAKWNSGQLYKITGDNGNRTKLPDGTDLLTLPTGFYYAQGHLVQNNPVPNDLNWFNYDVVETGMGRKTFLVWRSSDNTLWHSTTHNDGVFKGWKKVLTDSDILATWNTVTLINGAKQDSAYPLKFSVVNNVIWLRGTFGSLPAIGTNVAKFANTPSQLVDIVVPTVGSYGTARFAFTTEGYLRYDGINANDPASVTRVSFNVGIPLW
;
A
#
# COMPACT_ATOMS: atom_id res chain seq x y z
N MET A 1 -219.64 -40.50 -97.67
CA MET A 1 -218.95 -41.62 -97.00
C MET A 1 -217.47 -41.75 -97.32
N ASP A 2 -216.89 -41.28 -98.44
CA ASP A 2 -215.58 -41.88 -98.85
C ASP A 2 -214.52 -40.91 -99.39
N ASN A 3 -214.94 -39.83 -100.05
CA ASN A 3 -213.98 -39.08 -100.86
C ASN A 3 -213.02 -38.19 -100.05
N LEU A 4 -213.41 -37.68 -98.87
CA LEU A 4 -212.49 -36.92 -98.01
C LEU A 4 -211.33 -37.78 -97.49
N SER A 5 -211.58 -39.07 -97.28
CA SER A 5 -210.54 -40.03 -96.84
C SER A 5 -209.55 -40.34 -97.96
N ARG A 6 -210.05 -40.58 -99.19
CA ARG A 6 -209.18 -40.87 -100.35
C ARG A 6 -208.31 -39.69 -100.76
N ALA A 7 -208.83 -38.47 -100.71
CA ALA A 7 -208.06 -37.28 -101.06
C ALA A 7 -206.87 -37.10 -100.09
N GLN A 8 -207.10 -37.29 -98.78
CA GLN A 8 -206.05 -37.18 -97.76
C GLN A 8 -204.95 -38.24 -97.94
N ASN A 9 -205.32 -39.46 -98.30
CA ASN A 9 -204.34 -40.52 -98.53
C ASN A 9 -203.43 -40.25 -99.74
N LYS A 10 -203.98 -39.68 -100.82
CA LYS A 10 -203.19 -39.35 -102.02
C LYS A 10 -202.21 -38.19 -101.77
N GLU A 11 -202.61 -37.22 -100.94
CA GLU A 11 -201.72 -36.13 -100.53
C GLU A 11 -200.56 -36.63 -99.66
N ASN A 12 -200.81 -37.62 -98.79
CA ASN A 12 -199.79 -38.22 -97.93
C ASN A 12 -198.76 -39.02 -98.75
N GLU A 13 -199.18 -39.76 -99.78
CA GLU A 13 -198.26 -40.44 -100.68
C GLU A 13 -197.31 -39.47 -101.39
N ILE A 14 -197.82 -38.33 -101.87
CA ILE A 14 -197.00 -37.30 -102.53
C ILE A 14 -196.00 -36.67 -101.55
N LYS A 15 -196.38 -36.46 -100.28
CA LYS A 15 -195.45 -35.95 -99.25
C LYS A 15 -194.35 -36.97 -98.91
N ILE A 16 -194.68 -38.26 -98.86
CA ILE A 16 -193.71 -39.33 -98.58
C ILE A 16 -192.69 -39.47 -99.72
N GLU A 17 -193.14 -39.40 -100.97
CA GLU A 17 -192.27 -39.40 -102.16
C GLU A 17 -191.27 -38.23 -102.14
N ASN A 18 -191.75 -37.02 -101.85
CA ASN A 18 -190.90 -35.84 -101.72
C ASN A 18 -189.89 -35.95 -100.57
N LEU A 19 -190.26 -36.60 -99.46
CA LEU A 19 -189.34 -36.84 -98.34
C LEU A 19 -188.26 -37.87 -98.69
N LYS A 20 -188.60 -38.93 -99.43
CA LYS A 20 -187.62 -39.92 -99.93
C LYS A 20 -186.60 -39.28 -100.87
N GLY A 21 -187.06 -38.42 -101.79
CA GLY A 21 -186.18 -37.68 -102.70
C GLY A 21 -185.19 -36.77 -101.96
N LYS A 22 -185.66 -36.05 -100.92
CA LYS A 22 -184.78 -35.20 -100.10
C LYS A 22 -183.79 -35.99 -99.26
N PHE A 23 -184.19 -37.13 -98.71
CA PHE A 23 -183.31 -37.95 -97.88
C PHE A 23 -182.17 -38.58 -98.68
N SER A 24 -182.47 -39.09 -99.88
CA SER A 24 -181.45 -39.61 -100.82
C SER A 24 -180.41 -38.55 -101.19
N GLY A 25 -180.82 -37.30 -101.39
CA GLY A 25 -179.90 -36.20 -101.67
C GLY A 25 -178.95 -35.88 -100.51
N PHE A 26 -179.43 -36.00 -99.28
CA PHE A 26 -178.63 -35.72 -98.09
C PHE A 26 -177.55 -36.79 -97.84
N GLU A 27 -177.89 -38.07 -98.01
CA GLU A 27 -176.91 -39.17 -97.88
C GLU A 27 -175.75 -39.01 -98.87
N LYS A 28 -176.04 -38.64 -100.13
CA LYS A 28 -174.99 -38.44 -101.14
C LYS A 28 -174.01 -37.31 -100.77
N HIS A 29 -174.52 -36.17 -100.32
CA HIS A 29 -173.68 -35.03 -99.93
C HIS A 29 -172.76 -35.36 -98.75
N SER A 30 -173.26 -36.14 -97.77
CA SER A 30 -172.46 -36.53 -96.60
C SER A 30 -171.28 -37.43 -96.99
N LEU A 31 -171.48 -38.37 -97.92
CA LEU A 31 -170.44 -39.27 -98.42
C LEU A 31 -169.36 -38.55 -99.22
N ASP A 32 -169.74 -37.59 -100.07
CA ASP A 32 -168.78 -36.81 -100.86
C ASP A 32 -167.85 -35.97 -99.97
N THR A 33 -168.40 -35.38 -98.89
CA THR A 33 -167.62 -34.57 -97.93
C THR A 33 -166.59 -35.41 -97.16
N GLU A 34 -166.92 -36.64 -96.78
CA GLU A 34 -166.00 -37.53 -96.07
C GLU A 34 -164.77 -37.89 -96.92
N LYS A 35 -164.96 -38.00 -98.23
CA LYS A 35 -163.89 -38.36 -99.18
C LYS A 35 -162.85 -37.24 -99.33
N GLU A 36 -163.27 -35.99 -99.39
CA GLU A 36 -162.37 -34.82 -99.51
C GLU A 36 -161.50 -34.62 -98.27
N LEU A 37 -162.07 -34.82 -97.07
CA LEU A 37 -161.32 -34.73 -95.81
C LEU A 37 -160.17 -35.74 -95.74
N ARG A 38 -160.39 -36.96 -96.24
CA ARG A 38 -159.40 -38.04 -96.18
C ARG A 38 -158.15 -37.75 -97.02
N VAL A 39 -158.32 -37.14 -98.20
CA VAL A 39 -157.22 -36.75 -99.10
C VAL A 39 -156.32 -35.66 -98.49
N THR A 40 -156.92 -34.69 -97.80
CA THR A 40 -156.17 -33.55 -97.24
C THR A 40 -155.25 -33.98 -96.08
N ILE A 41 -155.66 -34.98 -95.32
CA ILE A 41 -154.89 -35.50 -94.17
C ILE A 41 -153.62 -36.25 -94.64
N GLU A 42 -153.70 -36.99 -95.76
CA GLU A 42 -152.53 -37.71 -96.30
C GLU A 42 -151.42 -36.74 -96.76
N GLN A 43 -151.77 -35.64 -97.44
CA GLN A 43 -150.81 -34.64 -97.92
C GLN A 43 -150.02 -33.94 -96.79
N LEU A 44 -150.68 -33.64 -95.66
CA LEU A 44 -150.01 -32.98 -94.53
C LEU A 44 -148.95 -33.89 -93.87
N THR A 45 -149.20 -35.19 -93.90
CA THR A 45 -148.32 -36.19 -93.26
C THR A 45 -146.98 -36.28 -93.97
N ASP A 46 -146.96 -36.22 -95.31
CA ASP A 46 -145.73 -36.28 -96.10
C ASP A 46 -144.80 -35.06 -95.89
N LEU A 47 -145.37 -33.85 -95.75
CA LEU A 47 -144.60 -32.61 -95.61
C LEU A 47 -143.82 -32.52 -94.30
N ILE A 48 -144.39 -33.05 -93.21
CA ILE A 48 -143.78 -33.03 -91.89
C ILE A 48 -142.55 -33.95 -91.85
N ASN A 49 -142.64 -35.13 -92.47
CA ASN A 49 -141.53 -36.10 -92.48
C ASN A 49 -140.29 -35.57 -93.23
N TYR A 50 -140.47 -34.77 -94.30
CA TYR A 50 -139.35 -34.15 -95.01
C TYR A 50 -138.58 -33.10 -94.17
N HIS A 51 -139.27 -32.34 -93.31
CA HIS A 51 -138.64 -31.26 -92.52
C HIS A 51 -137.77 -31.80 -91.37
N ILE A 52 -138.19 -32.91 -90.74
CA ILE A 52 -137.51 -33.48 -89.58
C ILE A 52 -136.11 -34.03 -89.92
N ASP A 53 -135.86 -34.43 -91.18
CA ASP A 53 -134.66 -35.18 -91.58
C ASP A 53 -133.50 -34.34 -92.18
N ASN A 54 -133.59 -33.00 -92.28
CA ASN A 54 -132.56 -32.15 -92.93
C ASN A 54 -131.52 -31.52 -91.96
N LYS A 55 -130.20 -31.61 -92.24
CA LYS A 55 -129.08 -31.15 -91.36
C LYS A 55 -127.90 -30.39 -92.03
N SER A 56 -128.09 -29.44 -92.96
CA SER A 56 -126.97 -28.66 -93.56
C SER A 56 -127.17 -27.13 -93.56
N ASN A 57 -126.14 -26.35 -93.18
CA ASN A 57 -126.16 -24.90 -92.90
C ASN A 57 -126.04 -24.00 -94.17
N PRO A 58 -126.89 -22.96 -94.40
CA PRO A 58 -127.15 -22.44 -95.75
C PRO A 58 -126.64 -21.03 -96.16
N HIS A 59 -125.84 -20.24 -95.41
CA HIS A 59 -125.78 -18.76 -95.68
C HIS A 59 -124.44 -17.98 -95.76
N ASN A 60 -123.24 -18.58 -95.91
CA ASN A 60 -122.00 -17.83 -96.28
C ASN A 60 -121.70 -16.52 -95.47
N VAL A 61 -121.96 -16.49 -94.16
CA VAL A 61 -121.81 -15.23 -93.37
C VAL A 61 -120.35 -14.88 -93.02
N THR A 62 -119.99 -13.59 -93.03
CA THR A 62 -118.63 -13.07 -92.75
C THR A 62 -118.46 -12.63 -91.29
N SER A 63 -117.22 -12.45 -90.81
CA SER A 63 -116.95 -11.93 -89.46
C SER A 63 -117.56 -10.54 -89.21
N GLU A 64 -117.68 -9.71 -90.24
CA GLU A 64 -118.40 -8.43 -90.16
C GLU A 64 -119.89 -8.64 -89.78
N GLN A 65 -120.53 -9.70 -90.28
CA GLN A 65 -121.91 -10.03 -89.93
C GLN A 65 -122.07 -10.64 -88.54
N VAL A 66 -120.98 -11.07 -87.89
CA VAL A 66 -121.03 -11.81 -86.61
C VAL A 66 -120.46 -11.01 -85.44
N THR A 67 -119.37 -10.27 -85.65
CA THR A 67 -118.64 -9.56 -84.58
C THR A 67 -118.78 -8.05 -84.64
N ILE A 68 -119.03 -7.46 -85.81
CA ILE A 68 -119.20 -6.00 -85.89
C ILE A 68 -120.64 -5.66 -85.56
N ILE A 69 -120.82 -4.73 -84.62
CA ILE A 69 -122.14 -4.16 -84.34
C ILE A 69 -122.54 -3.30 -85.53
N SER A 70 -123.54 -3.77 -86.28
CA SER A 70 -123.96 -3.17 -87.56
C SER A 70 -124.54 -1.75 -87.41
N ASP A 71 -125.22 -1.46 -86.31
CA ASP A 71 -125.63 -0.11 -85.92
C ASP A 71 -124.95 0.27 -84.60
N PRO A 72 -123.79 0.96 -84.65
CA PRO A 72 -123.05 1.29 -83.45
C PRO A 72 -123.58 2.55 -82.75
N SER A 73 -124.64 3.19 -83.26
CA SER A 73 -125.12 4.49 -82.76
C SER A 73 -125.48 4.51 -81.26
N PRO A 74 -126.05 3.46 -80.64
CA PRO A 74 -126.32 3.47 -79.20
C PRO A 74 -125.05 3.40 -78.35
N PHE A 75 -123.93 2.95 -78.91
CA PHE A 75 -122.70 2.63 -78.19
C PHE A 75 -121.64 3.74 -78.25
N GLN A 76 -121.94 4.88 -78.87
CA GLN A 76 -121.01 6.01 -79.01
C GLN A 76 -120.77 6.76 -77.70
N ASP A 77 -121.66 6.59 -76.72
CA ASP A 77 -121.46 7.06 -75.34
C ASP A 77 -120.90 5.92 -74.49
N ALA A 78 -119.70 6.14 -73.95
CA ALA A 78 -119.01 5.16 -73.12
C ALA A 78 -119.79 4.79 -71.85
N SER A 79 -120.78 5.58 -71.44
CA SER A 79 -121.65 5.28 -70.30
C SER A 79 -122.81 4.32 -70.63
N TYR A 80 -123.06 4.01 -71.92
CA TYR A 80 -124.15 3.14 -72.33
C TYR A 80 -124.11 1.79 -71.61
N SER A 81 -125.28 1.34 -71.14
CA SER A 81 -125.38 0.22 -70.21
C SER A 81 -124.79 -1.05 -70.79
N GLY A 82 -123.83 -1.63 -70.06
CA GLY A 82 -123.19 -2.88 -70.45
C GLY A 82 -124.16 -4.06 -70.58
N ASP A 83 -125.35 -4.00 -69.96
CA ASP A 83 -126.39 -5.03 -70.08
C ASP A 83 -126.94 -5.17 -71.50
N ASN A 84 -126.97 -4.06 -72.26
CA ASN A 84 -127.54 -3.99 -73.60
C ASN A 84 -126.57 -4.46 -74.71
N TYR A 85 -125.31 -4.72 -74.36
CA TYR A 85 -124.35 -5.25 -75.32
C TYR A 85 -124.63 -6.73 -75.60
N PRO A 86 -124.43 -7.18 -76.85
CA PRO A 86 -124.61 -8.58 -77.21
C PRO A 86 -123.67 -9.47 -76.39
N ILE A 87 -124.14 -10.68 -76.06
CA ILE A 87 -123.27 -11.72 -75.51
C ILE A 87 -122.39 -12.22 -76.66
N GLY A 88 -121.09 -12.31 -76.41
CA GLY A 88 -120.07 -12.70 -77.36
C GLY A 88 -118.92 -11.70 -77.43
N ILE A 89 -118.16 -11.79 -78.52
CA ILE A 89 -117.17 -10.79 -78.90
C ILE A 89 -117.85 -9.84 -79.87
N SER A 90 -117.80 -8.55 -79.55
CA SER A 90 -118.32 -7.52 -80.44
C SER A 90 -117.33 -6.37 -80.56
N THR A 91 -117.20 -5.82 -81.76
CA THR A 91 -116.43 -4.61 -81.99
C THR A 91 -117.31 -3.51 -82.57
N PHE A 92 -116.93 -2.28 -82.24
CA PHE A 92 -117.43 -1.10 -82.91
C PHE A 92 -116.36 -0.02 -82.86
N HIS A 93 -116.32 0.78 -83.92
CA HIS A 93 -115.50 1.97 -83.96
C HIS A 93 -116.27 3.12 -83.30
N LEU A 94 -115.50 4.05 -82.74
CA LEU A 94 -116.03 5.33 -82.32
C LEU A 94 -116.15 6.27 -83.51
N SER A 95 -117.32 6.87 -83.64
CA SER A 95 -117.67 7.91 -84.59
C SER A 95 -117.46 9.29 -83.94
N THR A 96 -117.33 10.30 -84.80
CA THR A 96 -117.21 11.70 -84.39
C THR A 96 -118.37 12.10 -83.48
N GLY A 97 -118.05 12.57 -82.27
CA GLY A 97 -119.04 12.90 -81.22
C GLY A 97 -119.12 11.87 -80.09
N SER A 98 -118.33 10.79 -80.13
CA SER A 98 -118.23 9.84 -79.02
C SER A 98 -117.67 10.47 -77.75
N VAL A 99 -118.26 10.12 -76.61
CA VAL A 99 -117.92 10.71 -75.30
C VAL A 99 -117.59 9.63 -74.27
N GLY A 100 -116.70 9.95 -73.33
CA GLY A 100 -116.36 9.08 -72.20
C GLY A 100 -115.28 8.01 -72.46
N TYR A 101 -114.65 7.99 -73.63
CA TYR A 101 -113.53 7.11 -73.98
C TYR A 101 -112.16 7.82 -73.81
N PRO A 102 -111.02 7.09 -73.69
CA PRO A 102 -109.69 7.68 -73.55
C PRO A 102 -109.28 8.57 -74.73
N SER A 103 -109.91 8.35 -75.88
CA SER A 103 -109.85 9.24 -77.04
C SER A 103 -111.18 9.22 -77.78
N SER A 104 -111.55 10.35 -78.40
CA SER A 104 -112.76 10.50 -79.22
C SER A 104 -112.76 9.63 -80.49
N TYR A 105 -111.59 9.08 -80.86
CA TYR A 105 -111.45 8.12 -81.94
C TYR A 105 -110.67 6.91 -81.45
N GLY A 106 -111.17 5.74 -81.79
CA GLY A 106 -110.56 4.48 -81.46
C GLY A 106 -111.52 3.34 -81.72
N GLU A 107 -111.06 2.15 -81.35
CA GLU A 107 -111.83 0.94 -81.50
C GLU A 107 -112.11 0.35 -80.12
N CYS A 108 -113.38 0.00 -79.92
CA CYS A 108 -113.79 -0.71 -78.73
C CYS A 108 -113.90 -2.19 -79.06
N LEU A 109 -113.14 -2.98 -78.32
CA LEU A 109 -113.31 -4.42 -78.28
C LEU A 109 -114.03 -4.78 -77.00
N ASN A 110 -115.20 -5.37 -77.18
CA ASN A 110 -115.99 -5.90 -76.08
C ASN A 110 -115.86 -7.40 -76.01
N VAL A 111 -115.61 -7.89 -74.80
CA VAL A 111 -115.64 -9.32 -74.51
C VAL A 111 -116.66 -9.53 -73.40
N LYS A 112 -117.84 -10.03 -73.79
CA LYS A 112 -118.96 -10.27 -72.88
C LYS A 112 -119.39 -11.74 -72.91
N THR A 113 -119.09 -12.50 -71.87
CA THR A 113 -119.38 -13.95 -71.85
C THR A 113 -120.72 -14.25 -71.17
N THR A 114 -121.07 -13.46 -70.17
CA THR A 114 -122.35 -13.53 -69.46
C THR A 114 -122.76 -12.12 -69.08
N LYS A 115 -123.96 -11.97 -68.50
CA LYS A 115 -124.40 -10.67 -67.96
C LYS A 115 -123.41 -10.06 -66.95
N TYR A 116 -122.65 -10.88 -66.21
CA TYR A 116 -121.76 -10.42 -65.11
C TYR A 116 -120.27 -10.34 -65.47
N ARG A 117 -119.90 -10.66 -66.72
CA ARG A 117 -118.51 -10.71 -67.16
C ARG A 117 -118.39 -9.96 -68.46
N PHE A 118 -118.05 -8.68 -68.35
CA PHE A 118 -117.84 -7.81 -69.48
C PHE A 118 -116.61 -6.91 -69.24
N ALA A 119 -115.62 -7.06 -70.11
CA ALA A 119 -114.48 -6.16 -70.22
C ALA A 119 -114.52 -5.43 -71.57
N GLN A 120 -114.11 -4.17 -71.55
CA GLN A 120 -113.93 -3.37 -72.73
C GLN A 120 -112.50 -2.87 -72.81
N PHE A 121 -111.88 -3.18 -73.93
CA PHE A 121 -110.60 -2.63 -74.31
C PHE A 121 -110.83 -1.48 -75.26
N PHE A 122 -110.12 -0.39 -74.98
CA PHE A 122 -110.04 0.73 -75.88
C PHE A 122 -108.65 0.75 -76.51
N PHE A 123 -108.66 0.70 -77.83
CA PHE A 123 -107.49 0.91 -78.64
C PHE A 123 -107.59 2.28 -79.27
N HIS A 124 -106.52 3.06 -79.16
CA HIS A 124 -106.42 4.28 -79.93
C HIS A 124 -106.50 3.99 -81.43
N ALA A 125 -107.06 4.95 -82.18
CA ALA A 125 -106.98 4.90 -83.63
C ALA A 125 -105.51 4.78 -84.07
N GLY A 126 -105.23 3.87 -85.00
CA GLY A 126 -103.86 3.49 -85.38
C GLY A 126 -102.99 4.61 -85.97
N ASN A 127 -103.56 5.80 -86.21
CA ASN A 127 -102.85 6.99 -86.61
C ASN A 127 -102.38 7.87 -85.44
N ARG A 128 -102.50 7.40 -84.19
CA ARG A 128 -101.94 8.07 -83.00
C ARG A 128 -100.68 7.36 -82.53
N ASN A 129 -99.63 8.15 -82.21
CA ASN A 129 -98.36 7.67 -81.64
C ASN A 129 -98.47 7.28 -80.16
N ASP A 130 -99.57 6.63 -79.80
CA ASP A 130 -99.85 6.16 -78.45
C ASP A 130 -100.28 4.70 -78.51
N SER A 131 -99.30 3.82 -78.31
CA SER A 131 -99.50 2.37 -78.27
C SER A 131 -100.08 1.88 -76.94
N ARG A 132 -100.41 2.79 -76.02
CA ARG A 132 -101.02 2.42 -74.76
C ARG A 132 -102.41 1.86 -75.00
N ILE A 133 -102.62 0.69 -74.41
CA ILE A 133 -103.90 0.03 -74.37
C ILE A 133 -104.59 0.42 -73.09
N TYR A 134 -105.89 0.72 -73.20
CA TYR A 134 -106.72 1.07 -72.07
C TYR A 134 -107.76 -0.02 -71.83
N LEU A 135 -107.99 -0.32 -70.56
CA LEU A 135 -108.90 -1.37 -70.13
C LEU A 135 -109.89 -0.82 -69.11
N ARG A 136 -111.15 -1.25 -69.22
CA ARG A 136 -112.19 -1.08 -68.20
C ARG A 136 -113.18 -2.25 -68.17
N HIS A 137 -114.01 -2.33 -67.14
CA HIS A 137 -114.96 -3.43 -66.91
C HIS A 137 -116.38 -2.93 -66.60
N TRP A 138 -117.39 -3.77 -66.91
CA TRP A 138 -118.80 -3.52 -66.56
C TRP A 138 -119.33 -4.53 -65.53
N TYR A 139 -120.09 -4.02 -64.57
CA TYR A 139 -120.80 -4.81 -63.55
C TYR A 139 -122.28 -4.39 -63.49
N PRO A 140 -123.25 -5.32 -63.62
CA PRO A 140 -124.68 -4.98 -63.63
C PRO A 140 -125.20 -4.25 -62.38
N SER A 141 -124.50 -4.38 -61.25
CA SER A 141 -124.88 -3.75 -59.99
C SER A 141 -124.34 -2.31 -59.82
N ILE A 142 -123.29 -1.91 -60.54
CA ILE A 142 -122.62 -0.60 -60.33
C ILE A 142 -122.26 0.17 -61.62
N GLY A 143 -122.14 -0.48 -62.77
CA GLY A 143 -121.77 0.14 -64.04
C GLY A 143 -120.31 -0.05 -64.46
N TRP A 144 -119.76 0.93 -65.21
CA TRP A 144 -118.41 0.92 -65.79
C TRP A 144 -117.32 1.36 -64.81
N THR A 145 -116.13 0.78 -64.89
CA THR A 145 -114.91 1.32 -64.25
C THR A 145 -114.23 2.39 -65.11
N GLU A 146 -113.38 3.20 -64.49
CA GLU A 146 -112.44 4.08 -65.20
C GLU A 146 -111.45 3.29 -66.08
N PHE A 147 -110.86 3.98 -67.06
CA PHE A 147 -109.82 3.41 -67.93
C PHE A 147 -108.44 3.46 -67.27
N ILE A 148 -107.74 2.34 -67.28
CA ILE A 148 -106.35 2.23 -66.80
C ILE A 148 -105.37 1.99 -67.96
N THR A 149 -104.16 2.56 -67.86
CA THR A 149 -103.04 2.33 -68.77
C THR A 149 -102.20 1.14 -68.31
N ILE A 150 -101.71 0.36 -69.27
CA ILE A 150 -100.78 -0.74 -69.01
C ILE A 150 -99.33 -0.25 -69.25
N PRO A 151 -98.45 -0.13 -68.22
CA PRO A 151 -97.08 0.41 -68.35
C PRO A 151 -96.07 -0.60 -68.96
N SER A 152 -94.93 -0.12 -69.47
CA SER A 152 -93.88 -0.96 -70.08
C SER A 152 -92.62 -1.08 -69.20
N SER A 153 -91.97 -2.25 -69.19
CA SER A 153 -90.80 -2.54 -68.34
C SER A 153 -89.50 -1.87 -68.83
N SER A 154 -89.42 -1.53 -70.11
CA SER A 154 -88.28 -0.77 -70.66
C SER A 154 -88.10 0.60 -70.01
N ASP A 155 -89.18 1.16 -69.46
CA ASP A 155 -89.18 2.50 -68.89
C ASP A 155 -88.41 2.60 -67.55
N LEU A 156 -88.04 1.48 -66.92
CA LEU A 156 -87.50 1.46 -65.54
C LEU A 156 -86.07 0.91 -65.36
N ASP A 157 -85.63 -0.08 -66.14
CA ASP A 157 -84.45 -0.88 -65.75
C ASP A 157 -83.08 -0.26 -66.08
N SER A 158 -82.97 0.45 -67.21
CA SER A 158 -81.66 0.91 -67.72
C SER A 158 -81.00 1.99 -66.84
N ALA A 159 -81.81 2.79 -66.15
CA ALA A 159 -81.32 3.89 -65.32
C ALA A 159 -80.67 3.40 -64.02
N LEU A 160 -81.13 2.27 -63.48
CA LEU A 160 -80.73 1.80 -62.16
C LEU A 160 -79.34 1.13 -62.15
N ALA A 161 -78.96 0.46 -63.24
CA ALA A 161 -77.75 -0.37 -63.27
C ALA A 161 -76.44 0.43 -63.33
N SER A 162 -76.37 1.46 -64.17
CA SER A 162 -75.12 2.20 -64.44
C SER A 162 -74.60 2.98 -63.22
N MET A 163 -75.50 3.46 -62.37
CA MET A 163 -75.14 4.27 -61.21
C MET A 163 -74.42 3.45 -60.13
N LYS A 164 -74.76 2.16 -60.03
CA LYS A 164 -74.26 1.29 -58.98
C LYS A 164 -72.79 0.89 -59.17
N ALA A 165 -72.37 0.62 -60.40
CA ALA A 165 -71.02 0.10 -60.68
C ALA A 165 -69.88 1.08 -60.35
N TYR A 166 -70.09 2.38 -60.56
CA TYR A 166 -69.05 3.39 -60.36
C TYR A 166 -68.72 3.61 -58.87
N ILE A 167 -69.75 3.63 -58.03
CA ILE A 167 -69.62 3.85 -56.58
C ILE A 167 -68.83 2.71 -55.92
N ASP A 168 -69.12 1.48 -56.34
CA ASP A 168 -68.51 0.29 -55.74
C ASP A 168 -66.99 0.20 -56.07
N ALA A 169 -66.52 0.74 -57.20
CA ALA A 169 -65.09 0.72 -57.56
C ALA A 169 -64.24 1.73 -56.77
N HIS A 170 -64.75 2.93 -56.55
CA HIS A 170 -63.99 3.99 -55.88
C HIS A 170 -63.84 3.74 -54.37
N ALA A 171 -64.89 3.24 -53.73
CA ALA A 171 -64.89 2.98 -52.30
C ALA A 171 -63.84 1.93 -51.88
N ASN A 172 -63.52 0.99 -52.78
CA ASN A 172 -62.78 -0.23 -52.44
C ASN A 172 -61.28 -0.18 -52.67
N ASN A 173 -60.69 0.86 -53.26
CA ASN A 173 -59.24 0.86 -53.44
C ASN A 173 -58.51 1.50 -52.27
N LYS A 174 -58.03 0.61 -51.39
CA LYS A 174 -57.37 0.90 -50.13
C LYS A 174 -55.99 0.25 -50.03
N ASP A 175 -55.27 0.07 -51.13
CA ASP A 175 -53.89 -0.42 -51.07
C ASP A 175 -52.94 0.70 -50.63
N ASN A 176 -52.77 0.69 -49.31
CA ASN A 176 -52.42 1.73 -48.35
C ASN A 176 -52.18 1.03 -46.96
N PRO A 177 -51.21 1.41 -46.10
CA PRO A 177 -50.84 2.77 -45.73
C PRO A 177 -50.49 3.53 -47.01
N HIS A 178 -51.25 4.56 -47.47
CA HIS A 178 -51.52 4.99 -48.89
C HIS A 178 -50.23 5.50 -49.49
N LYS A 179 -49.28 4.60 -49.64
CA LYS A 179 -47.86 4.96 -49.55
C LYS A 179 -47.62 6.08 -48.52
N VAL A 180 -48.22 6.03 -47.32
CA VAL A 180 -48.02 7.11 -46.34
C VAL A 180 -46.54 7.18 -45.97
N THR A 181 -45.98 8.37 -46.11
CA THR A 181 -44.55 8.67 -46.00
C THR A 181 -44.17 9.01 -44.57
N LYS A 182 -42.88 8.90 -44.22
CA LYS A 182 -42.35 9.34 -42.92
C LYS A 182 -42.72 10.79 -42.59
N THR A 183 -42.83 11.65 -43.61
CA THR A 183 -43.28 13.03 -43.46
C THR A 183 -44.74 13.15 -43.03
N GLN A 184 -45.63 12.31 -43.58
CA GLN A 184 -47.05 12.34 -43.24
C GLN A 184 -47.34 11.92 -41.79
N VAL A 185 -46.41 11.22 -41.13
CA VAL A 185 -46.50 10.83 -39.72
C VAL A 185 -45.52 11.59 -38.81
N GLY A 186 -44.86 12.64 -39.32
CA GLY A 186 -43.97 13.49 -38.53
C GLY A 186 -42.63 12.86 -38.13
N LEU A 187 -42.18 11.81 -38.82
CA LEU A 187 -40.97 11.04 -38.51
C LEU A 187 -39.84 11.25 -39.52
N SER A 188 -39.81 12.40 -40.21
CA SER A 188 -38.83 12.68 -41.28
C SER A 188 -37.38 12.70 -40.79
N ASN A 189 -37.13 13.06 -39.53
CA ASN A 189 -35.79 13.09 -38.93
C ASN A 189 -35.38 11.75 -38.29
N VAL A 190 -36.23 10.71 -38.38
CA VAL A 190 -35.97 9.41 -37.75
C VAL A 190 -35.33 8.46 -38.76
N ASP A 191 -34.08 8.09 -38.50
CA ASP A 191 -33.34 7.08 -39.26
C ASP A 191 -33.97 5.69 -39.15
N ASN A 192 -33.88 4.90 -40.22
CA ASN A 192 -34.45 3.54 -40.25
C ASN A 192 -33.47 2.49 -39.70
N VAL A 193 -33.06 2.67 -38.45
CA VAL A 193 -32.11 1.77 -37.76
C VAL A 193 -32.79 1.08 -36.58
N LYS A 194 -32.23 -0.04 -36.13
CA LYS A 194 -32.76 -0.79 -34.98
C LYS A 194 -32.66 0.07 -33.72
N GLN A 195 -33.79 0.62 -33.28
CA GLN A 195 -33.88 1.37 -32.03
C GLN A 195 -33.96 0.42 -30.84
N ALA A 196 -33.35 0.80 -29.71
CA ALA A 196 -33.54 0.09 -28.45
C ALA A 196 -35.02 0.17 -28.05
N SER A 197 -35.55 -0.88 -27.42
CA SER A 197 -36.90 -0.81 -26.87
C SER A 197 -36.96 0.25 -25.77
N LYS A 198 -38.14 0.81 -25.50
CA LYS A 198 -38.34 1.71 -24.35
C LYS A 198 -37.84 1.07 -23.05
N THR A 199 -38.08 -0.23 -22.89
CA THR A 199 -37.60 -1.03 -21.77
C THR A 199 -36.07 -1.06 -21.67
N ASP A 200 -35.36 -1.29 -22.79
CA ASP A 200 -33.89 -1.29 -22.80
C ASP A 200 -33.32 0.10 -22.53
N PHE A 201 -33.95 1.15 -23.07
CA PHE A 201 -33.56 2.53 -22.81
C PHE A 201 -33.74 2.92 -21.35
N ASP A 202 -34.89 2.56 -20.75
CA ASP A 202 -35.15 2.83 -19.33
C ASP A 202 -34.17 2.06 -18.44
N LYS A 203 -33.90 0.79 -18.77
CA LYS A 203 -32.91 -0.02 -18.07
C LYS A 203 -31.51 0.61 -18.13
N HIS A 204 -31.11 1.12 -19.30
CA HIS A 204 -29.85 1.86 -19.47
C HIS A 204 -29.80 3.12 -18.61
N ASN A 205 -30.89 3.90 -18.57
CA ASN A 205 -30.94 5.15 -17.80
C ASN A 205 -30.92 4.90 -16.27
N SER A 206 -31.45 3.76 -15.83
CA SER A 206 -31.44 3.33 -14.41
C SER A 206 -30.17 2.57 -13.98
N ASP A 207 -29.21 2.36 -14.88
CA ASP A 207 -28.01 1.58 -14.61
C ASP A 207 -26.97 2.38 -13.82
N ASN A 208 -27.05 2.30 -12.49
CA ASN A 208 -26.11 2.94 -11.57
C ASN A 208 -24.72 2.28 -11.54
N THR A 209 -24.49 1.19 -12.30
CA THR A 209 -23.14 0.61 -12.46
C THR A 209 -22.40 1.29 -13.61
N ARG A 210 -23.12 1.63 -14.68
CA ARG A 210 -22.55 2.32 -15.85
C ARG A 210 -22.60 3.84 -15.75
N HIS A 211 -23.55 4.40 -14.99
CA HIS A 211 -23.66 5.84 -14.72
C HIS A 211 -23.28 6.14 -13.28
N ILE A 212 -22.61 7.28 -13.06
CA ILE A 212 -22.35 7.78 -11.71
C ILE A 212 -23.53 8.60 -11.21
N THR A 213 -23.90 8.40 -9.95
CA THR A 213 -24.89 9.20 -9.25
C THR A 213 -24.35 10.58 -8.87
N VAL A 214 -25.25 11.52 -8.55
CA VAL A 214 -24.87 12.83 -8.01
C VAL A 214 -24.06 12.70 -6.71
N ASP A 215 -24.40 11.70 -5.89
CA ASP A 215 -23.71 11.43 -4.63
C ASP A 215 -22.29 10.88 -4.87
N GLU A 216 -22.11 9.97 -5.83
CA GLU A 216 -20.78 9.48 -6.23
C GLU A 216 -19.91 10.58 -6.82
N ARG A 217 -20.49 11.45 -7.66
CA ARG A 217 -19.78 12.62 -8.19
C ARG A 217 -19.34 13.55 -7.07
N THR A 218 -20.24 13.88 -6.14
CA THR A 218 -19.93 14.73 -4.98
C THR A 218 -18.84 14.10 -4.10
N LYS A 219 -18.88 12.78 -3.91
CA LYS A 219 -17.86 12.03 -3.17
C LYS A 219 -16.50 12.04 -3.86
N TRP A 220 -16.46 11.92 -5.19
CA TRP A 220 -15.22 11.99 -5.97
C TRP A 220 -14.65 13.40 -6.04
N ASP A 221 -15.50 14.41 -6.22
CA ASP A 221 -15.13 15.83 -6.18
C ASP A 221 -14.60 16.22 -4.78
N SER A 222 -15.07 15.53 -3.73
CA SER A 222 -14.59 15.65 -2.34
C SER A 222 -13.44 14.68 -2.01
N GLY A 223 -12.88 13.96 -3.00
CA GLY A 223 -11.91 12.88 -2.80
C GLY A 223 -10.61 13.30 -2.11
N GLN A 224 -10.30 14.60 -2.11
CA GLN A 224 -9.19 15.18 -1.33
C GLN A 224 -9.73 16.23 -0.35
N LEU A 225 -10.19 15.78 0.82
CA LEU A 225 -10.65 16.67 1.90
C LEU A 225 -9.54 17.53 2.51
N PHE A 226 -8.28 17.14 2.32
CA PHE A 226 -7.11 17.82 2.87
C PHE A 226 -5.95 17.86 1.86
N LYS A 227 -5.46 19.06 1.55
CA LYS A 227 -4.40 19.26 0.56
C LYS A 227 -3.04 18.96 1.17
N MET A 228 -2.29 18.02 0.60
CA MET A 228 -0.87 17.78 0.94
C MET A 228 0.09 18.59 0.06
N THR A 229 -0.42 19.16 -1.04
CA THR A 229 0.29 19.92 -2.09
C THR A 229 -0.64 21.01 -2.61
N ASP A 230 -0.13 21.94 -3.43
CA ASP A 230 -0.95 22.85 -4.23
C ASP A 230 -1.77 22.10 -5.30
N ASP A 231 -2.78 22.77 -5.87
CA ASP A 231 -3.70 22.21 -6.89
C ASP A 231 -3.00 21.82 -8.20
N ASN A 232 -1.78 22.32 -8.41
CA ASN A 232 -0.91 21.96 -9.53
C ASN A 232 -0.01 20.75 -9.23
N GLY A 233 -0.20 20.09 -8.08
CA GLY A 233 0.59 18.95 -7.63
C GLY A 233 1.97 19.29 -7.06
N LYS A 234 2.33 20.57 -6.93
CA LYS A 234 3.62 21.00 -6.36
C LYS A 234 3.55 21.07 -4.83
N PRO A 235 4.65 20.82 -4.11
CA PRO A 235 4.73 21.15 -2.69
C PRO A 235 4.36 22.62 -2.45
N PHE A 236 3.76 22.91 -1.29
CA PHE A 236 3.47 24.28 -0.88
C PHE A 236 4.76 25.10 -0.87
N TYR A 237 4.83 26.09 -1.74
CA TYR A 237 6.04 26.88 -1.91
C TYR A 237 6.11 27.98 -0.84
N LYS A 238 7.23 28.01 -0.13
CA LYS A 238 7.60 29.11 0.76
C LYS A 238 8.79 29.86 0.19
N GLY A 239 8.56 31.05 -0.33
CA GLY A 239 9.50 31.77 -1.18
C GLY A 239 10.69 32.37 -0.43
N SER A 240 11.66 32.91 -1.18
CA SER A 240 12.81 33.64 -0.61
C SER A 240 12.45 34.99 0.02
N ASN A 241 11.27 35.52 -0.29
CA ASN A 241 10.83 36.85 0.15
C ASN A 241 10.00 36.82 1.45
N GLU A 242 9.85 35.64 2.06
CA GLU A 242 9.18 35.45 3.34
C GLU A 242 10.12 34.75 4.34
N ILE A 243 9.80 34.87 5.63
CA ILE A 243 10.48 34.13 6.69
C ILE A 243 9.54 33.00 7.12
N THR A 244 9.95 31.75 6.89
CA THR A 244 9.15 30.58 7.29
C THR A 244 9.57 30.12 8.67
N ASP A 245 8.63 30.13 9.63
CA ASP A 245 8.83 29.44 10.91
C ASP A 245 8.41 27.98 10.79
N TYR A 246 9.38 27.08 10.90
CA TYR A 246 9.14 25.64 10.79
C TYR A 246 8.25 25.12 11.91
N ASP A 247 8.20 25.77 13.08
CA ASP A 247 7.36 25.34 14.20
C ASP A 247 5.87 25.60 13.95
N THR A 248 5.55 26.51 13.02
CA THR A 248 4.17 26.83 12.61
C THR A 248 3.62 25.86 11.57
N LEU A 249 4.49 25.13 10.86
CA LEU A 249 4.12 24.14 9.84
C LEU A 249 3.67 22.84 10.51
N THR A 250 2.44 22.86 11.02
CA THR A 250 1.88 21.81 11.88
C THR A 250 0.87 20.90 11.18
N GLN A 251 0.47 21.27 9.97
CA GLN A 251 -0.47 20.53 9.14
C GLN A 251 0.26 19.53 8.25
N THR A 252 -0.33 18.36 8.02
CA THR A 252 0.26 17.35 7.13
C THR A 252 0.44 17.94 5.72
N GLY A 253 1.65 17.89 5.18
CA GLY A 253 1.89 18.52 3.90
C GLY A 253 3.33 18.42 3.43
N MET A 254 3.50 18.67 2.14
CA MET A 254 4.78 18.76 1.46
C MET A 254 5.05 20.24 1.20
N TYR A 255 6.21 20.72 1.63
CA TYR A 255 6.62 22.11 1.49
C TYR A 255 7.96 22.18 0.78
N LEU A 256 8.12 23.16 -0.10
CA LEU A 256 9.43 23.60 -0.58
C LEU A 256 9.74 24.93 0.10
N ILE A 257 10.67 24.92 1.05
CA ILE A 257 11.05 26.12 1.79
C ILE A 257 12.32 26.67 1.17
N TYR A 258 12.23 27.86 0.59
CA TYR A 258 13.29 28.51 -0.20
C TYR A 258 13.83 29.77 0.48
N ASN A 259 13.85 29.75 1.81
CA ASN A 259 14.44 30.76 2.70
C ASN A 259 15.16 30.05 3.86
N GLU A 260 15.96 30.75 4.65
CA GLU A 260 16.63 30.16 5.83
C GLU A 260 15.62 29.73 6.90
N GLY A 261 14.52 30.48 6.99
CA GLY A 261 13.48 30.32 7.99
C GLY A 261 13.97 30.48 9.43
N VAL A 262 13.09 30.24 10.39
CA VAL A 262 13.43 30.14 11.81
C VAL A 262 13.05 28.76 12.33
N ASN A 263 13.75 28.29 13.37
CA ASN A 263 13.66 26.90 13.86
C ASN A 263 13.96 25.86 12.77
N SER A 264 14.75 26.25 11.78
CA SER A 264 15.13 25.41 10.64
C SER A 264 16.15 24.33 11.03
N PRO A 265 16.33 23.30 10.19
CA PRO A 265 17.41 22.34 10.35
C PRO A 265 18.79 23.04 10.31
N PRO A 266 19.81 22.47 10.98
CA PRO A 266 21.16 23.01 10.94
C PRO A 266 21.69 23.12 9.50
N SER A 267 22.22 24.29 9.13
CA SER A 267 22.93 24.54 7.87
C SER A 267 22.12 24.29 6.59
N SER A 268 20.80 24.51 6.59
CA SER A 268 19.96 24.32 5.40
C SER A 268 19.35 25.61 4.87
N ASN A 269 19.93 26.16 3.79
CA ASN A 269 19.28 27.17 2.97
C ASN A 269 18.65 26.44 1.78
N ARG A 270 17.36 26.13 1.91
CA ARG A 270 16.49 25.39 0.99
C ARG A 270 16.31 23.91 1.31
N VAL A 271 15.07 23.54 1.65
CA VAL A 271 14.70 22.15 1.95
C VAL A 271 13.36 21.78 1.34
N PHE A 272 13.22 20.51 0.98
CA PHE A 272 11.92 19.87 0.88
C PHE A 272 11.54 19.36 2.26
N LEU A 273 10.47 19.91 2.84
CA LEU A 273 9.97 19.52 4.14
C LEU A 273 8.70 18.67 3.96
N MET A 274 8.68 17.51 4.60
CA MET A 274 7.48 16.71 4.82
C MET A 274 7.04 16.87 6.27
N VAL A 275 5.79 17.28 6.47
CA VAL A 275 5.13 17.32 7.78
C VAL A 275 4.13 16.18 7.84
N ILE A 276 4.24 15.32 8.86
CA ILE A 276 3.31 14.22 9.10
C ILE A 276 2.65 14.47 10.45
N SER A 277 1.41 14.94 10.43
CA SER A 277 0.67 15.40 11.62
C SER A 277 -0.35 14.38 12.11
N PHE A 278 -0.33 14.12 13.42
CA PHE A 278 -1.33 13.34 14.16
C PHE A 278 -1.78 14.15 15.39
N GLY A 279 -2.59 15.19 15.14
CA GLY A 279 -3.04 16.12 16.17
C GLY A 279 -1.89 16.97 16.72
N ASN A 280 -1.60 16.84 18.01
CA ASN A 280 -0.52 17.62 18.66
C ASN A 280 0.87 17.06 18.37
N THR A 281 0.99 15.76 18.08
CA THR A 281 2.25 15.10 17.75
C THR A 281 2.43 15.09 16.25
N LEU A 282 3.59 15.52 15.79
CA LEU A 282 3.91 15.50 14.37
C LEU A 282 5.39 15.31 14.11
N ALA A 283 5.71 14.70 12.98
CA ALA A 283 7.07 14.54 12.49
C ALA A 283 7.34 15.56 11.39
N GLN A 284 8.55 16.11 11.42
CA GLN A 284 9.09 16.91 10.32
C GLN A 284 10.32 16.21 9.78
N VAL A 285 10.34 15.99 8.47
CA VAL A 285 11.47 15.41 7.74
C VAL A 285 11.88 16.39 6.66
N ALA A 286 13.11 16.89 6.73
CA ALA A 286 13.66 17.89 5.81
C ALA A 286 14.76 17.27 4.96
N TYR A 287 14.67 17.41 3.64
CA TYR A 287 15.70 17.03 2.69
C TYR A 287 16.37 18.29 2.17
N GLU A 288 17.67 18.42 2.42
CA GLU A 288 18.50 19.51 1.92
C GLU A 288 18.57 19.43 0.39
N SER A 289 18.18 20.49 -0.31
CA SER A 289 17.95 20.45 -1.76
C SER A 289 19.04 21.10 -2.60
N TYR A 290 19.98 21.84 -1.99
CA TYR A 290 21.02 22.56 -2.71
C TYR A 290 22.20 21.65 -3.07
N ASN A 291 22.74 20.90 -2.10
CA ASN A 291 23.81 19.92 -2.30
C ASN A 291 23.28 18.47 -2.33
N GLY A 292 22.09 18.21 -1.78
CA GLY A 292 21.51 16.86 -1.70
C GLY A 292 22.26 15.93 -0.76
N THR A 293 22.98 16.49 0.24
CA THR A 293 23.94 15.72 1.05
C THR A 293 23.41 15.29 2.41
N GLN A 294 22.35 15.95 2.87
CA GLN A 294 21.85 15.80 4.23
C GLN A 294 20.33 15.71 4.26
N SER A 295 19.83 14.92 5.19
CA SER A 295 18.42 14.93 5.57
C SER A 295 18.33 15.00 7.08
N PHE A 296 17.24 15.61 7.55
CA PHE A 296 17.04 15.88 8.96
C PHE A 296 15.64 15.45 9.35
N PHE A 297 15.46 15.08 10.61
CA PHE A 297 14.15 14.84 11.18
C PHE A 297 14.04 15.40 12.59
N ARG A 298 12.83 15.75 12.98
CA ARG A 298 12.47 16.09 14.37
C ARG A 298 11.00 15.78 14.62
N PHE A 299 10.63 15.82 15.89
CA PHE A 299 9.26 15.59 16.33
C PHE A 299 8.77 16.74 17.21
N ARG A 300 7.49 17.09 17.08
CA ARG A 300 6.77 17.84 18.10
C ARG A 300 6.14 16.85 19.08
N LYS A 301 6.33 17.07 20.38
CA LYS A 301 5.72 16.24 21.42
C LYS A 301 4.20 16.47 21.48
N SER A 302 3.49 15.58 22.18
CA SER A 302 2.03 15.64 22.35
C SER A 302 1.53 16.86 23.14
N ASP A 303 2.42 17.61 23.78
CA ASP A 303 2.15 18.83 24.54
C ASP A 303 1.91 20.08 23.69
N SER A 304 1.84 19.90 22.36
CA SER A 304 1.63 20.95 21.35
C SER A 304 2.57 22.15 21.46
N THR A 305 3.73 22.04 22.10
CA THR A 305 4.62 23.19 22.29
C THR A 305 6.09 22.81 22.18
N THR A 306 6.46 21.61 22.63
CA THR A 306 7.86 21.20 22.67
C THR A 306 8.29 20.50 21.38
N TRP A 307 9.38 21.00 20.78
CA TRP A 307 10.06 20.34 19.68
C TRP A 307 11.32 19.61 20.16
N THR A 308 11.58 18.42 19.59
CA THR A 308 12.90 17.82 19.71
C THR A 308 13.90 18.62 18.87
N PRO A 309 15.19 18.63 19.24
CA PRO A 309 16.23 19.13 18.35
C PRO A 309 16.18 18.40 17.00
N TRP A 310 16.55 19.09 15.94
CA TRP A 310 16.79 18.46 14.64
C TRP A 310 17.90 17.40 14.76
N GLN A 311 17.65 16.24 14.18
CA GLN A 311 18.61 15.14 14.07
C GLN A 311 18.96 14.95 12.60
N THR A 312 20.24 14.82 12.28
CA THR A 312 20.70 14.48 10.92
C THR A 312 20.57 12.97 10.72
N GLN A 313 19.99 12.58 9.59
CA GLN A 313 19.97 11.19 9.16
C GLN A 313 21.30 10.85 8.48
N GLU A 314 21.96 9.79 8.98
CA GLU A 314 23.26 9.35 8.48
C GLU A 314 23.15 8.86 7.02
N THR A 315 24.14 9.21 6.19
CA THR A 315 24.28 8.71 4.82
C THR A 315 25.39 7.66 4.73
N THR A 316 25.36 6.79 3.72
CA THR A 316 26.44 5.82 3.49
C THR A 316 27.81 6.50 3.34
N SER A 317 27.85 7.65 2.66
CA SER A 317 29.07 8.45 2.49
C SER A 317 29.55 9.06 3.83
N GLY A 318 28.63 9.56 4.65
CA GLY A 318 28.92 10.04 6.00
C GLY A 318 29.49 8.95 6.90
N ALA A 319 28.88 7.76 6.89
CA ALA A 319 29.34 6.60 7.64
C ALA A 319 30.73 6.14 7.16
N GLN A 320 30.98 6.11 5.85
CA GLN A 320 32.30 5.79 5.29
C GLN A 320 33.35 6.80 5.73
N THR A 321 33.04 8.10 5.67
CA THR A 321 33.96 9.16 6.13
C THR A 321 34.33 8.98 7.61
N LYS A 322 33.36 8.61 8.46
CA LYS A 322 33.63 8.32 9.88
C LYS A 322 34.49 7.07 10.07
N ALA A 323 34.23 6.02 9.30
CA ALA A 323 35.01 4.78 9.33
C ALA A 323 36.46 5.01 8.86
N ASP A 324 36.65 5.77 7.78
CA ASP A 324 37.97 6.13 7.25
C ASP A 324 38.74 6.98 8.25
N LYS A 325 38.06 7.94 8.91
CA LYS A 325 38.67 8.73 9.97
C LYS A 325 39.09 7.85 11.14
N MET A 326 38.22 6.95 11.62
CA MET A 326 38.57 6.01 12.69
C MET A 326 39.78 5.14 12.32
N LEU A 327 39.82 4.63 11.09
CA LEU A 327 40.94 3.83 10.61
C LEU A 327 42.24 4.64 10.55
N SER A 328 42.17 5.88 10.08
CA SER A 328 43.30 6.80 10.03
C SER A 328 43.82 7.14 11.42
N ASP A 329 42.92 7.51 12.34
CA ASP A 329 43.27 7.84 13.73
C ASP A 329 43.90 6.62 14.44
N ALA A 330 43.34 5.42 14.24
CA ALA A 330 43.88 4.18 14.80
C ALA A 330 45.29 3.88 14.26
N LYS A 331 45.49 4.01 12.94
CA LYS A 331 46.82 3.84 12.32
C LYS A 331 47.83 4.84 12.88
N ALA A 332 47.45 6.12 12.97
CA ALA A 332 48.32 7.16 13.49
C ALA A 332 48.76 6.89 14.94
N TYR A 333 47.83 6.42 15.78
CA TYR A 333 48.14 6.00 17.15
C TYR A 333 49.13 4.83 17.18
N THR A 334 48.87 3.76 16.41
CA THR A 334 49.74 2.57 16.39
C THR A 334 51.13 2.88 15.85
N ASP A 335 51.23 3.70 14.81
CA ASP A 335 52.52 4.09 14.21
C ASP A 335 53.35 4.93 15.19
N THR A 336 52.70 5.82 15.93
CA THR A 336 53.35 6.63 16.96
C THR A 336 53.90 5.74 18.08
N HIS A 337 53.10 4.78 18.56
CA HIS A 337 53.54 3.84 19.59
C HIS A 337 54.69 2.95 19.10
N ALA A 338 54.62 2.41 17.89
CA ALA A 338 55.65 1.55 17.32
C ALA A 338 56.99 2.28 17.11
N LYS A 339 56.95 3.58 16.79
CA LYS A 339 58.15 4.42 16.63
C LYS A 339 58.75 4.90 17.95
N ASN A 340 58.06 4.73 19.07
CA ASN A 340 58.52 5.21 20.37
C ASN A 340 59.61 4.33 20.98
N LYS A 341 60.88 4.63 20.63
CA LYS A 341 62.06 3.92 21.13
C LYS A 341 62.29 4.05 22.65
N ILE A 342 61.57 4.92 23.36
CA ILE A 342 61.69 5.04 24.82
C ILE A 342 60.89 3.94 25.52
N LEU A 343 59.76 3.53 24.92
CA LEU A 343 58.89 2.51 25.50
C LEU A 343 59.31 1.08 25.15
N HIS A 344 60.13 0.91 24.12
CA HIS A 344 60.56 -0.40 23.62
C HIS A 344 62.05 -0.60 23.86
N ILE A 345 62.41 -1.80 24.31
CA ILE A 345 63.81 -2.22 24.43
C ILE A 345 64.21 -3.11 23.26
N THR A 346 65.46 -3.03 22.85
CA THR A 346 66.05 -3.93 21.87
C THR A 346 66.63 -5.18 22.53
N ASP A 347 66.81 -6.24 21.75
CA ASP A 347 67.49 -7.45 22.22
C ASP A 347 68.92 -7.16 22.70
N SER A 348 69.61 -6.21 22.05
CA SER A 348 70.94 -5.73 22.46
C SER A 348 70.93 -5.06 23.84
N GLU A 349 69.94 -4.21 24.12
CA GLU A 349 69.79 -3.58 25.45
C GLU A 349 69.51 -4.62 26.53
N ARG A 350 68.64 -5.60 26.24
CA ARG A 350 68.33 -6.71 27.14
C ARG A 350 69.58 -7.51 27.49
N ALA A 351 70.39 -7.88 26.50
CA ALA A 351 71.64 -8.61 26.71
C ALA A 351 72.64 -7.80 27.57
N LYS A 352 72.72 -6.49 27.34
CA LYS A 352 73.57 -5.58 28.12
C LYS A 352 73.14 -5.50 29.59
N TRP A 353 71.85 -5.34 29.86
CA TRP A 353 71.34 -5.27 31.24
C TRP A 353 71.50 -6.59 31.99
N ASN A 354 71.23 -7.72 31.33
CA ASN A 354 71.44 -9.04 31.91
C ASN A 354 72.92 -9.32 32.25
N SER A 355 73.85 -8.57 31.65
CA SER A 355 75.29 -8.67 31.89
C SER A 355 75.82 -7.56 32.83
N GLY A 356 74.95 -6.85 33.56
CA GLY A 356 75.28 -5.65 34.33
C GLY A 356 76.32 -5.82 35.46
N GLN A 357 76.63 -7.05 35.86
CA GLN A 357 77.74 -7.37 36.78
C GLN A 357 78.69 -8.38 36.13
N LEU A 358 79.60 -7.88 35.30
CA LEU A 358 80.56 -8.72 34.56
C LEU A 358 81.54 -9.48 35.46
N TYR A 359 81.77 -8.99 36.68
CA TYR A 359 82.70 -9.60 37.63
C TYR A 359 82.16 -9.49 39.07
N LYS A 360 81.98 -10.63 39.74
CA LYS A 360 81.42 -10.69 41.10
C LYS A 360 82.49 -10.33 42.13
N ILE A 361 82.32 -9.20 42.81
CA ILE A 361 83.18 -8.79 43.94
C ILE A 361 82.63 -9.25 45.30
N THR A 362 81.37 -9.67 45.35
CA THR A 362 80.65 -10.20 46.52
C THR A 362 79.90 -11.48 46.12
N GLY A 363 79.38 -12.23 47.10
CA GLY A 363 78.45 -13.32 46.85
C GLY A 363 77.07 -12.82 46.35
N ASP A 364 76.25 -13.75 45.86
CA ASP A 364 74.92 -13.47 45.28
C ASP A 364 73.91 -12.90 46.29
N ASN A 365 74.20 -13.01 47.58
CA ASN A 365 73.42 -12.44 48.68
C ASN A 365 73.89 -11.03 49.09
N GLY A 366 74.84 -10.44 48.37
CA GLY A 366 75.45 -9.14 48.71
C GLY A 366 76.47 -9.18 49.85
N ASN A 367 76.77 -10.37 50.41
CA ASN A 367 77.77 -10.53 51.47
C ASN A 367 79.18 -10.78 50.89
N ARG A 368 80.20 -10.61 51.73
CA ARG A 368 81.57 -11.09 51.43
C ARG A 368 81.52 -12.59 51.13
N THR A 369 82.34 -13.03 50.18
CA THR A 369 82.42 -14.44 49.80
C THR A 369 83.21 -15.22 50.85
N LYS A 370 82.60 -16.26 51.44
CA LYS A 370 83.29 -17.14 52.39
C LYS A 370 84.35 -17.95 51.64
N LEU A 371 85.60 -17.92 52.10
CA LEU A 371 86.65 -18.76 51.51
C LEU A 371 86.50 -20.22 51.98
N PRO A 372 86.69 -21.19 51.07
CA PRO A 372 86.89 -22.59 51.45
C PRO A 372 88.16 -22.78 52.28
N ASP A 373 88.18 -23.82 53.13
CA ASP A 373 89.35 -24.18 53.91
C ASP A 373 90.52 -24.58 52.99
N GLY A 374 91.73 -24.16 53.36
CA GLY A 374 92.96 -24.35 52.60
C GLY A 374 93.20 -23.32 51.49
N THR A 375 92.28 -22.35 51.28
CA THR A 375 92.45 -21.33 50.23
C THR A 375 93.72 -20.51 50.44
N ASP A 376 94.51 -20.36 49.37
CA ASP A 376 95.65 -19.44 49.34
C ASP A 376 95.21 -18.03 48.98
N LEU A 377 95.35 -17.11 49.94
CA LEU A 377 94.99 -15.71 49.78
C LEU A 377 95.70 -15.04 48.60
N LEU A 378 96.92 -15.45 48.25
CA LEU A 378 97.70 -14.84 47.17
C LEU A 378 97.18 -15.19 45.76
N THR A 379 96.41 -16.28 45.66
CA THR A 379 95.79 -16.75 44.40
C THR A 379 94.43 -16.12 44.14
N LEU A 380 93.84 -15.44 45.13
CA LEU A 380 92.48 -14.94 45.05
C LEU A 380 92.30 -13.94 43.91
N PRO A 381 91.20 -14.05 43.13
CA PRO A 381 90.79 -13.01 42.20
C PRO A 381 90.45 -11.70 42.92
N THR A 382 90.11 -10.65 42.15
CA THR A 382 89.49 -9.46 42.74
C THR A 382 88.23 -9.84 43.49
N GLY A 383 88.03 -9.32 44.71
CA GLY A 383 86.84 -9.59 45.48
C GLY A 383 86.98 -9.31 46.96
N PHE A 384 85.84 -9.36 47.64
CA PHE A 384 85.72 -9.18 49.08
C PHE A 384 85.37 -10.52 49.71
N TYR A 385 86.27 -11.01 50.55
CA TYR A 385 86.22 -12.34 51.13
C TYR A 385 86.26 -12.29 52.65
N TYR A 386 85.95 -13.43 53.27
CA TYR A 386 86.14 -13.64 54.70
C TYR A 386 86.43 -15.11 55.03
N ALA A 387 87.20 -15.36 56.09
CA ALA A 387 87.51 -16.69 56.60
C ALA A 387 88.07 -16.60 58.03
N GLN A 388 88.23 -17.74 58.70
CA GLN A 388 89.04 -17.80 59.92
C GLN A 388 90.52 -17.91 59.52
N GLY A 389 91.40 -17.18 60.22
CA GLY A 389 92.80 -17.05 59.82
C GLY A 389 93.56 -18.37 59.74
N HIS A 390 93.27 -19.32 60.63
CA HIS A 390 93.86 -20.65 60.67
C HIS A 390 93.39 -21.60 59.55
N LEU A 391 92.31 -21.26 58.85
CA LEU A 391 91.75 -22.08 57.77
C LEU A 391 92.29 -21.68 56.39
N VAL A 392 93.07 -20.60 56.28
CA VAL A 392 93.58 -20.10 54.99
C VAL A 392 95.11 -19.99 55.01
N GLN A 393 95.72 -20.10 53.82
CA GLN A 393 97.17 -19.96 53.67
C GLN A 393 97.56 -18.50 53.49
N ASN A 394 98.79 -18.15 53.86
CA ASN A 394 99.34 -16.80 53.72
C ASN A 394 98.59 -15.70 54.52
N ASN A 395 97.88 -16.06 55.60
CA ASN A 395 97.26 -15.10 56.52
C ASN A 395 98.33 -14.21 57.20
N PRO A 396 98.08 -12.90 57.44
CA PRO A 396 99.03 -12.01 58.14
C PRO A 396 99.43 -12.47 59.53
N VAL A 397 98.57 -13.23 60.21
CA VAL A 397 98.86 -13.86 61.49
C VAL A 397 98.68 -15.38 61.32
N PRO A 398 99.77 -16.15 61.18
CA PRO A 398 99.69 -17.60 61.03
C PRO A 398 98.95 -18.26 62.20
N ASN A 399 98.07 -19.22 61.89
CA ASN A 399 97.30 -20.02 62.86
C ASN A 399 96.34 -19.23 63.79
N ASP A 400 95.92 -18.03 63.40
CA ASP A 400 94.97 -17.22 64.19
C ASP A 400 93.53 -17.75 64.09
N LEU A 401 92.88 -18.02 65.24
CA LEU A 401 91.52 -18.58 65.30
C LEU A 401 90.40 -17.55 65.00
N ASN A 402 90.73 -16.25 64.96
CA ASN A 402 89.79 -15.18 64.71
C ASN A 402 89.34 -15.12 63.24
N TRP A 403 88.23 -14.40 63.02
CA TRP A 403 87.73 -14.09 61.70
C TRP A 403 88.45 -12.89 61.08
N PHE A 404 88.73 -13.01 59.79
CA PHE A 404 89.38 -11.99 58.99
C PHE A 404 88.52 -11.68 57.77
N ASN A 405 88.61 -10.44 57.33
CA ASN A 405 88.08 -9.96 56.07
C ASN A 405 89.26 -9.69 55.14
N TYR A 406 89.11 -10.09 53.88
CA TYR A 406 90.16 -9.96 52.86
C TYR A 406 89.59 -9.21 51.66
N ASP A 407 90.11 -8.03 51.39
CA ASP A 407 89.84 -7.30 50.15
C ASP A 407 91.03 -7.48 49.22
N VAL A 408 90.77 -8.08 48.07
CA VAL A 408 91.77 -8.35 47.04
C VAL A 408 91.38 -7.58 45.80
N VAL A 409 92.31 -6.80 45.26
CA VAL A 409 92.09 -6.03 44.02
C VAL A 409 93.26 -6.25 43.07
N GLU A 410 92.98 -6.77 41.88
CA GLU A 410 93.93 -6.89 40.80
C GLU A 410 94.11 -5.53 40.11
N THR A 411 95.35 -5.07 39.98
CA THR A 411 95.67 -3.76 39.40
C THR A 411 96.29 -3.86 38.00
N GLY A 412 96.13 -5.01 37.35
CA GLY A 412 96.69 -5.35 36.04
C GLY A 412 98.15 -5.83 36.08
N MET A 413 98.60 -6.50 35.02
CA MET A 413 99.97 -7.04 34.88
C MET A 413 100.39 -7.98 36.03
N GLY A 414 99.48 -8.83 36.50
CA GLY A 414 99.73 -9.79 37.60
C GLY A 414 99.82 -9.18 39.00
N ARG A 415 99.60 -7.86 39.14
CA ARG A 415 99.65 -7.17 40.44
C ARG A 415 98.37 -7.36 41.23
N LYS A 416 98.52 -7.54 42.54
CA LYS A 416 97.41 -7.61 43.51
C LYS A 416 97.67 -6.69 44.69
N THR A 417 96.62 -6.05 45.17
CA THR A 417 96.60 -5.33 46.45
C THR A 417 95.75 -6.11 47.43
N PHE A 418 96.26 -6.28 48.64
CA PHE A 418 95.57 -6.96 49.72
C PHE A 418 95.35 -5.98 50.88
N LEU A 419 94.10 -5.85 51.30
CA LEU A 419 93.73 -5.16 52.53
C LEU A 419 93.01 -6.17 53.43
N VAL A 420 93.58 -6.46 54.58
CA VAL A 420 93.14 -7.56 55.44
C VAL A 420 92.97 -7.06 56.85
N TRP A 421 91.84 -7.33 57.48
CA TRP A 421 91.65 -6.97 58.89
C TRP A 421 91.01 -8.09 59.68
N ARG A 422 91.46 -8.20 60.92
CA ARG A 422 90.89 -9.10 61.91
C ARG A 422 89.65 -8.44 62.50
N SER A 423 88.53 -9.15 62.50
CA SER A 423 87.24 -8.55 62.86
C SER A 423 87.06 -8.33 64.36
N SER A 424 87.85 -8.99 65.22
CA SER A 424 87.68 -8.93 66.67
C SER A 424 88.29 -7.69 67.30
N ASP A 425 89.35 -7.12 66.71
CA ASP A 425 90.06 -5.97 67.24
C ASP A 425 90.32 -4.87 66.19
N ASN A 426 89.84 -5.07 64.96
CA ASN A 426 90.07 -4.19 63.82
C ASN A 426 91.55 -3.94 63.50
N THR A 427 92.45 -4.86 63.89
CA THR A 427 93.84 -4.76 63.42
C THR A 427 93.88 -4.94 61.91
N LEU A 428 94.54 -4.01 61.23
CA LEU A 428 94.63 -3.94 59.78
C LEU A 428 96.04 -4.28 59.30
N TRP A 429 96.11 -5.07 58.24
CA TRP A 429 97.31 -5.35 57.48
C TRP A 429 97.09 -5.00 56.02
N HIS A 430 98.16 -4.57 55.37
CA HIS A 430 98.17 -4.38 53.93
C HIS A 430 99.40 -5.05 53.32
N SER A 431 99.28 -5.44 52.06
CA SER A 431 100.39 -5.93 51.25
C SER A 431 100.07 -5.85 49.77
N THR A 432 101.06 -6.17 48.93
CA THR A 432 100.92 -6.25 47.49
C THR A 432 101.69 -7.44 46.92
N THR A 433 101.19 -7.99 45.82
CA THR A 433 101.98 -8.75 44.85
C THR A 433 102.37 -7.79 43.74
N HIS A 434 103.67 -7.63 43.49
CA HIS A 434 104.17 -6.72 42.46
C HIS A 434 104.13 -7.39 41.07
N ASN A 435 104.48 -6.65 40.01
CA ASN A 435 104.41 -7.13 38.62
C ASN A 435 105.39 -8.27 38.28
N ASP A 436 106.30 -8.58 39.20
CA ASP A 436 107.24 -9.70 39.17
C ASP A 436 106.63 -10.99 39.77
N GLY A 437 105.37 -10.93 40.23
CA GLY A 437 104.70 -12.02 40.93
C GLY A 437 105.13 -12.18 42.39
N VAL A 438 106.00 -11.31 42.92
CA VAL A 438 106.56 -11.43 44.27
C VAL A 438 105.67 -10.71 45.29
N PHE A 439 105.25 -11.46 46.31
CA PHE A 439 104.54 -10.95 47.47
C PHE A 439 105.48 -10.12 48.37
N LYS A 440 105.09 -8.90 48.74
CA LYS A 440 105.94 -7.96 49.49
C LYS A 440 105.86 -8.10 51.01
N GLY A 441 105.17 -9.12 51.51
CA GLY A 441 105.02 -9.41 52.93
C GLY A 441 103.97 -8.50 53.60
N TRP A 442 103.42 -8.97 54.72
CA TRP A 442 102.39 -8.23 55.45
C TRP A 442 102.97 -7.07 56.25
N LYS A 443 102.31 -5.91 56.17
CA LYS A 443 102.60 -4.73 56.99
C LYS A 443 101.40 -4.42 57.87
N LYS A 444 101.58 -4.49 59.20
CA LYS A 444 100.56 -4.08 60.17
C LYS A 444 100.47 -2.55 60.17
N VAL A 445 99.26 -2.02 60.10
CA VAL A 445 98.97 -0.60 60.32
C VAL A 445 98.87 -0.36 61.83
N LEU A 446 99.68 0.55 62.36
CA LEU A 446 99.63 0.95 63.76
C LEU A 446 98.61 2.07 63.96
N THR A 447 97.90 2.02 65.08
CA THR A 447 96.98 3.07 65.56
C THR A 447 97.63 3.92 66.64
N ASP A 448 97.01 5.05 66.98
CA ASP A 448 97.46 5.89 68.10
C ASP A 448 97.55 5.08 69.40
N SER A 449 96.60 4.18 69.67
CA SER A 449 96.63 3.31 70.84
C SER A 449 97.80 2.33 70.84
N ASP A 450 98.31 1.91 69.69
CA ASP A 450 99.49 1.02 69.60
C ASP A 450 100.79 1.75 69.99
N ILE A 451 100.83 3.10 69.94
CA ILE A 451 102.02 3.92 70.18
C ILE A 451 101.95 4.81 71.43
N LEU A 452 100.84 4.78 72.17
CA LEU A 452 100.68 5.55 73.41
C LEU A 452 101.48 4.95 74.57
N ALA A 453 102.27 5.79 75.24
CA ALA A 453 103.05 5.41 76.42
C ALA A 453 102.14 5.12 77.63
N THR A 454 102.15 3.87 78.11
CA THR A 454 101.55 3.49 79.40
C THR A 454 102.60 3.62 80.50
N TRP A 455 102.36 4.50 81.48
CA TRP A 455 103.31 4.80 82.55
C TRP A 455 103.18 3.86 83.75
N ASN A 456 104.22 3.07 83.99
CA ASN A 456 104.38 2.14 85.10
C ASN A 456 105.23 2.75 86.22
N THR A 457 105.00 2.32 87.47
CA THR A 457 105.80 2.74 88.63
C THR A 457 107.14 2.00 88.67
N VAL A 458 108.22 2.68 89.06
CA VAL A 458 109.53 2.06 89.24
C VAL A 458 109.73 1.59 90.69
N THR A 459 110.17 0.34 90.86
CA THR A 459 110.62 -0.16 92.16
C THR A 459 112.05 0.31 92.43
N LEU A 460 112.22 1.11 93.48
CA LEU A 460 113.53 1.59 93.93
C LEU A 460 114.23 0.54 94.80
N ILE A 461 115.56 0.49 94.72
CA ILE A 461 116.41 -0.46 95.45
C ILE A 461 117.53 0.28 96.20
N ASN A 462 118.23 -0.41 97.10
CA ASN A 462 119.41 0.09 97.83
C ASN A 462 119.20 1.43 98.56
N GLY A 463 118.00 1.66 99.09
CA GLY A 463 117.69 2.84 99.92
C GLY A 463 117.48 4.15 99.15
N ALA A 464 117.41 4.12 97.82
CA ALA A 464 117.11 5.30 97.02
C ALA A 464 115.71 5.86 97.35
N LYS A 465 115.60 7.19 97.48
CA LYS A 465 114.34 7.88 97.79
C LYS A 465 113.94 8.80 96.64
N GLN A 466 112.69 8.71 96.23
CA GLN A 466 112.08 9.61 95.26
C GLN A 466 111.28 10.72 95.92
N ASP A 467 111.00 11.76 95.16
CA ASP A 467 110.02 12.79 95.53
C ASP A 467 108.62 12.18 95.51
N SER A 468 107.81 12.48 96.54
CA SER A 468 106.47 11.92 96.69
C SER A 468 105.46 12.51 95.68
N ALA A 469 105.65 13.75 95.23
CA ALA A 469 104.80 14.39 94.24
C ALA A 469 105.18 14.00 92.81
N TYR A 470 106.46 13.67 92.58
CA TYR A 470 106.99 13.32 91.26
C TYR A 470 107.80 12.02 91.30
N PRO A 471 107.15 10.86 91.53
CA PRO A 471 107.83 9.57 91.59
C PRO A 471 108.38 9.16 90.22
N LEU A 472 109.45 8.37 90.23
CA LEU A 472 110.02 7.81 89.02
C LEU A 472 109.04 6.79 88.41
N LYS A 473 108.75 6.98 87.13
CA LYS A 473 107.89 6.13 86.30
C LYS A 473 108.61 5.78 85.01
N PHE A 474 108.21 4.67 84.41
CA PHE A 474 108.71 4.25 83.12
C PHE A 474 107.62 3.79 82.16
N SER A 475 107.87 3.93 80.87
CA SER A 475 107.04 3.34 79.82
C SER A 475 107.93 2.71 78.76
N VAL A 476 107.56 1.56 78.23
CA VAL A 476 108.30 0.91 77.14
C VAL A 476 107.40 0.89 75.93
N VAL A 477 107.77 1.67 74.92
CA VAL A 477 107.05 1.75 73.65
C VAL A 477 108.05 1.99 72.53
N ASN A 478 107.84 1.37 71.37
CA ASN A 478 108.72 1.48 70.19
C ASN A 478 110.20 1.20 70.49
N ASN A 479 110.48 0.20 71.31
CA ASN A 479 111.84 -0.21 71.70
C ASN A 479 112.66 0.91 72.39
N VAL A 480 111.97 1.84 73.07
CA VAL A 480 112.54 2.90 73.90
C VAL A 480 111.93 2.78 75.29
N ILE A 481 112.78 2.80 76.33
CA ILE A 481 112.31 3.00 77.70
C ILE A 481 112.30 4.49 78.01
N TRP A 482 111.11 5.02 78.25
CA TRP A 482 110.89 6.40 78.67
C TRP A 482 110.93 6.45 80.19
N LEU A 483 111.79 7.27 80.77
CA LEU A 483 111.87 7.54 82.20
C LEU A 483 111.41 8.96 82.49
N ARG A 484 110.51 9.11 83.46
CA ARG A 484 110.10 10.42 83.97
C ARG A 484 109.96 10.41 85.48
N GLY A 485 110.10 11.57 86.13
CA GLY A 485 109.95 11.70 87.58
C GLY A 485 111.26 12.12 88.23
N THR A 486 111.38 12.04 89.54
CA THR A 486 112.50 12.67 90.24
C THR A 486 113.02 11.84 91.42
N PHE A 487 114.30 12.01 91.74
CA PHE A 487 114.90 11.51 92.99
C PHE A 487 115.14 12.69 93.93
N GLY A 488 114.65 12.59 95.17
CA GLY A 488 114.80 13.66 96.18
C GLY A 488 116.21 13.68 96.76
N SER A 489 116.56 12.66 97.55
CA SER A 489 117.93 12.49 98.07
C SER A 489 118.68 11.41 97.28
N LEU A 490 119.87 11.74 96.79
CA LEU A 490 120.72 10.82 96.04
C LEU A 490 121.58 9.97 96.98
N PRO A 491 121.73 8.65 96.72
CA PRO A 491 122.60 7.78 97.51
C PRO A 491 124.08 8.03 97.18
N ALA A 492 124.98 7.24 97.77
CA ALA A 492 126.40 7.31 97.45
C ALA A 492 126.67 7.02 95.96
N ILE A 493 127.72 7.65 95.40
CA ILE A 493 128.16 7.42 94.02
C ILE A 493 128.46 5.93 93.81
N GLY A 494 127.99 5.38 92.69
CA GLY A 494 128.09 3.96 92.34
C GLY A 494 126.88 3.11 92.79
N THR A 495 125.88 3.68 93.45
CA THR A 495 124.71 2.93 93.93
C THR A 495 123.71 2.66 92.81
N ASN A 496 123.30 1.39 92.64
CA ASN A 496 122.16 1.02 91.80
C ASN A 496 120.86 1.44 92.49
N VAL A 497 120.06 2.30 91.86
CA VAL A 497 118.86 2.91 92.45
C VAL A 497 117.54 2.30 91.97
N ALA A 498 117.53 1.66 90.79
CA ALA A 498 116.38 0.94 90.24
C ALA A 498 116.83 -0.20 89.33
N LYS A 499 115.94 -1.17 89.08
CA LYS A 499 116.14 -2.25 88.11
C LYS A 499 114.95 -2.36 87.16
N PHE A 500 115.21 -2.52 85.86
CA PHE A 500 114.22 -2.65 84.81
C PHE A 500 114.37 -4.01 84.11
N ALA A 501 113.26 -4.60 83.65
CA ALA A 501 113.28 -5.85 82.89
C ALA A 501 113.77 -5.65 81.45
N ASN A 502 113.54 -4.47 80.89
CA ASN A 502 114.00 -4.09 79.56
C ASN A 502 115.41 -3.51 79.67
N THR A 503 116.38 -4.16 79.03
CA THR A 503 117.79 -3.80 79.11
C THR A 503 118.25 -3.15 77.80
N PRO A 504 119.11 -2.13 77.85
CA PRO A 504 119.76 -1.60 76.66
C PRO A 504 120.83 -2.57 76.14
N SER A 505 121.13 -2.53 74.85
CA SER A 505 122.19 -3.35 74.22
C SER A 505 123.61 -2.98 74.69
N GLN A 506 123.78 -1.76 75.23
CA GLN A 506 125.03 -1.22 75.76
C GLN A 506 124.77 -0.36 77.01
N LEU A 507 125.82 -0.04 77.78
CA LEU A 507 125.70 0.90 78.89
C LEU A 507 125.38 2.31 78.36
N VAL A 508 124.35 2.94 78.92
CA VAL A 508 123.92 4.29 78.53
C VAL A 508 124.14 5.27 79.66
N ASP A 509 125.01 6.27 79.45
CA ASP A 509 125.16 7.40 80.36
C ASP A 509 124.03 8.41 80.16
N ILE A 510 123.38 8.78 81.26
CA ILE A 510 122.22 9.66 81.32
C ILE A 510 122.60 10.85 82.20
N VAL A 511 122.44 12.06 81.67
CA VAL A 511 122.61 13.29 82.44
C VAL A 511 121.23 13.91 82.68
N VAL A 512 120.89 14.13 83.94
CA VAL A 512 119.61 14.73 84.34
C VAL A 512 119.84 16.06 85.07
N PRO A 513 118.98 17.07 84.88
CA PRO A 513 119.11 18.35 85.58
C PRO A 513 118.87 18.21 87.08
N THR A 514 119.59 19.02 87.86
CA THR A 514 119.31 19.25 89.29
C THR A 514 118.24 20.33 89.45
N VAL A 515 117.49 20.28 90.54
CA VAL A 515 116.46 21.26 90.92
C VAL A 515 116.84 21.86 92.27
N GLY A 516 116.62 23.17 92.43
CA GLY A 516 117.04 23.94 93.61
C GLY A 516 118.35 24.70 93.39
N SER A 517 119.34 24.07 92.75
CA SER A 517 120.56 24.70 92.24
C SER A 517 120.82 24.27 90.80
N TYR A 518 121.40 25.15 89.98
CA TYR A 518 121.75 24.84 88.60
C TYR A 518 122.91 23.83 88.54
N GLY A 519 122.72 22.76 87.78
CA GLY A 519 123.64 21.63 87.75
C GLY A 519 123.06 20.41 87.05
N THR A 520 123.81 19.31 87.09
CA THR A 520 123.43 18.02 86.53
C THR A 520 123.86 16.86 87.41
N ALA A 521 123.10 15.77 87.38
CA ALA A 521 123.48 14.49 87.93
C ALA A 521 123.64 13.46 86.82
N ARG A 522 124.65 12.60 86.92
CA ARG A 522 124.91 11.51 86.01
C ARG A 522 124.36 10.20 86.60
N PHE A 523 123.69 9.46 85.75
CA PHE A 523 123.29 8.08 85.98
C PHE A 523 123.79 7.21 84.83
N ALA A 524 123.97 5.92 85.05
CA ALA A 524 124.25 4.95 84.01
C ALA A 524 123.13 3.89 84.00
N PHE A 525 122.57 3.61 82.83
CA PHE A 525 121.68 2.48 82.62
C PHE A 525 122.47 1.31 82.05
N THR A 526 122.67 0.29 82.87
CA THR A 526 123.56 -0.84 82.53
C THR A 526 122.86 -1.86 81.64
N THR A 527 123.65 -2.67 80.94
CA THR A 527 123.18 -3.80 80.11
C THR A 527 122.43 -4.88 80.92
N GLU A 528 122.54 -4.86 82.24
CA GLU A 528 121.81 -5.75 83.15
C GLU A 528 120.49 -5.13 83.66
N GLY A 529 120.15 -3.93 83.17
CA GLY A 529 118.93 -3.21 83.50
C GLY A 529 118.99 -2.43 84.81
N TYR A 530 120.18 -2.17 85.36
CA TYR A 530 120.31 -1.32 86.56
C TYR A 530 120.43 0.15 86.17
N LEU A 531 119.68 1.02 86.85
CA LEU A 531 119.92 2.46 86.84
C LEU A 531 120.83 2.77 88.02
N ARG A 532 122.08 3.17 87.74
CA ARG A 532 123.11 3.48 88.73
C ARG A 532 123.34 4.97 88.81
N TYR A 533 123.51 5.51 90.01
CA TYR A 533 123.85 6.91 90.22
C TYR A 533 125.38 7.10 90.24
N ASP A 534 125.91 7.93 89.34
CA ASP A 534 127.35 8.07 89.09
C ASP A 534 127.94 9.43 89.51
N GLY A 535 127.11 10.37 89.98
CA GLY A 535 127.57 11.61 90.61
C GLY A 535 126.75 12.84 90.26
N ILE A 536 127.05 13.96 90.92
CA ILE A 536 126.37 15.25 90.75
C ILE A 536 127.39 16.38 90.66
N ASN A 537 127.13 17.35 89.79
CA ASN A 537 127.85 18.60 89.71
C ASN A 537 126.82 19.75 89.67
N ALA A 538 126.81 20.59 90.70
CA ALA A 538 125.90 21.72 90.83
C ALA A 538 126.64 22.94 91.39
N ASN A 539 126.18 24.14 91.03
CA ASN A 539 126.78 25.41 91.49
C ASN A 539 126.79 25.51 93.02
N ASP A 540 125.75 25.00 93.66
CA ASP A 540 125.66 24.80 95.10
C ASP A 540 125.00 23.44 95.38
N PRO A 541 125.79 22.39 95.66
CA PRO A 541 125.27 21.05 95.93
C PRO A 541 124.35 20.96 97.16
N ALA A 542 124.52 21.84 98.16
CA ALA A 542 123.69 21.82 99.37
C ALA A 542 122.26 22.31 99.10
N SER A 543 122.07 23.12 98.06
CA SER A 543 120.77 23.65 97.64
C SER A 543 120.03 22.76 96.64
N VAL A 544 120.57 21.60 96.26
CA VAL A 544 119.88 20.64 95.38
C VAL A 544 118.82 19.88 96.17
N THR A 545 117.55 20.05 95.78
CA THR A 545 116.40 19.41 96.44
C THR A 545 115.96 18.12 95.76
N ARG A 546 116.23 17.97 94.45
CA ARG A 546 115.97 16.75 93.66
C ARG A 546 116.68 16.78 92.30
N VAL A 547 116.69 15.63 91.61
CA VAL A 547 117.08 15.52 90.19
C VAL A 547 115.92 15.03 89.34
N SER A 548 115.78 15.52 88.11
CA SER A 548 114.60 15.30 87.29
C SER A 548 114.86 14.51 86.01
N PHE A 549 114.18 13.38 85.89
CA PHE A 549 114.14 12.54 84.69
C PHE A 549 112.99 12.98 83.78
N ASN A 550 113.30 13.14 82.50
CA ASN A 550 112.34 13.19 81.41
C ASN A 550 113.08 12.80 80.12
N VAL A 551 113.45 11.52 80.03
CA VAL A 551 114.38 11.01 79.02
C VAL A 551 113.84 9.74 78.37
N GLY A 552 114.07 9.58 77.07
CA GLY A 552 113.85 8.32 76.35
C GLY A 552 115.19 7.64 76.11
N ILE A 553 115.31 6.37 76.48
CA ILE A 553 116.53 5.58 76.31
C ILE A 553 116.23 4.47 75.30
N PRO A 554 116.83 4.50 74.11
CA PRO A 554 116.75 3.40 73.16
C PRO A 554 117.28 2.10 73.78
N LEU A 555 116.58 0.99 73.52
CA LEU A 555 116.97 -0.33 74.02
C LEU A 555 117.82 -1.13 73.01
N TRP A 556 117.97 -0.65 71.78
CA TRP A 556 118.70 -1.30 70.68
C TRP A 556 120.15 -0.87 70.58
#